data_AF-A0A9P0JLQ5-F1
#
_entry.id   AF-A0A9P0JLQ5-F1
#
_cell.length_a   1.000
_cell.length_b   1.000
_cell.length_c   1.000
_cell.angle_alpha   90.00
_cell.angle_beta   90.00
_cell.angle_gamma   90.00
#
_symmetry.space_group_name_H-M   'P 1'
#
loop_
_entity.id
_entity.type
_entity.pdbx_description
1 polymer ?
#
loop_
_entity_poly.entity_id
_entity_poly.type
_entity_poly.pdbx_seq_one_letter_code
_entity_poly.pdbx_strand_id
1 'polypeptide(L)'
;MNLREANLYGYPIWFKLYTAKQAFGMDALRPQDWDDLVSRMTNDPKLFELFYKYYYKASPVRPSCDMECKKKILCDLHSGRSHDRKNLCEGIESRIDSTANTSWKEWFYNTISVSLV
;
A
#
# COMPACT_ATOMS: atom_id res chain seq x y z
N MET A 1 -16.67 10.94 -6.97
CA MET A 1 -17.11 12.34 -6.75
C MET A 1 -16.00 13.08 -6.04
N ASN A 2 -15.59 14.23 -6.54
CA ASN A 2 -14.63 15.12 -5.88
C ASN A 2 -15.41 16.16 -5.06
N LEU A 3 -15.25 16.14 -3.74
CA LEU A 3 -15.99 17.06 -2.84
C LEU A 3 -15.61 18.53 -3.06
N ARG A 4 -14.35 18.81 -3.43
CA ARG A 4 -13.90 20.18 -3.69
C ARG A 4 -14.64 20.78 -4.90
N GLU A 5 -14.74 20.00 -5.97
CA GLU A 5 -15.46 20.40 -7.18
C GLU A 5 -16.97 20.49 -6.92
N ALA A 6 -17.55 19.50 -6.23
CA ALA A 6 -18.97 19.49 -5.93
C ALA A 6 -19.39 20.71 -5.09
N ASN A 7 -18.59 21.09 -4.09
CA ASN A 7 -18.85 22.27 -3.27
C ASN A 7 -18.64 23.58 -4.04
N LEU A 8 -17.74 23.62 -5.02
CA LEU A 8 -17.50 24.79 -5.87
C LEU A 8 -18.65 25.00 -6.88
N TYR A 9 -19.13 23.93 -7.51
CA TYR A 9 -20.16 23.99 -8.54
C TYR A 9 -21.58 23.94 -7.99
N GLY A 10 -21.77 23.51 -6.73
CA GLY A 10 -23.08 23.38 -6.10
C GLY A 10 -23.84 22.10 -6.49
N TYR A 11 -23.22 21.19 -7.23
CA TYR A 11 -23.79 19.87 -7.56
C TYR A 11 -22.69 18.81 -7.74
N PRO A 12 -22.99 17.53 -7.46
CA PRO A 12 -22.00 16.47 -7.53
C PRO A 12 -21.81 15.94 -8.96
N ILE A 13 -20.55 15.80 -9.39
CA ILE A 13 -20.18 15.06 -10.60
C ILE A 13 -19.56 13.71 -10.18
N TRP A 14 -20.19 12.62 -10.62
CA TRP A 14 -19.67 11.27 -10.42
C TRP A 14 -18.80 10.86 -11.60
N PHE A 15 -17.66 10.24 -11.30
CA PHE A 15 -16.71 9.77 -12.30
C PHE A 15 -16.09 8.46 -11.83
N LYS A 16 -15.64 7.66 -12.80
CA LYS A 16 -14.89 6.42 -12.53
C LYS A 16 -13.49 6.78 -12.05
N LEU A 17 -13.19 6.50 -10.78
CA LEU A 17 -11.86 6.79 -10.22
C LEU A 17 -10.79 5.83 -10.76
N TYR A 18 -11.08 4.53 -10.76
CA TYR A 18 -10.18 3.49 -11.26
C TYR A 18 -10.94 2.20 -11.57
N THR A 19 -10.26 1.25 -12.20
CA THR A 19 -10.67 -0.16 -12.20
C THR A 19 -9.54 -0.98 -11.58
N ALA A 20 -9.86 -1.97 -10.74
CA ALA A 20 -8.85 -2.75 -10.01
C ALA A 20 -7.85 -3.41 -10.97
N LYS A 21 -8.35 -4.07 -12.01
CA LYS A 21 -7.53 -4.72 -13.05
C LYS A 21 -6.50 -3.77 -13.67
N GLN A 22 -6.95 -2.59 -14.13
CA GLN A 22 -6.07 -1.64 -14.80
C GLN A 22 -5.10 -0.96 -13.81
N ALA A 23 -5.57 -0.58 -12.63
CA ALA A 23 -4.77 0.12 -11.64
C ALA A 23 -3.65 -0.75 -11.07
N PHE A 24 -3.96 -2.02 -10.79
CA PHE A 24 -3.06 -2.93 -10.11
C PHE A 24 -2.41 -3.95 -11.05
N GLY A 25 -2.72 -3.90 -12.35
CA GLY A 25 -2.19 -4.84 -13.34
C GLY A 25 -2.60 -6.28 -13.03
N MET A 26 -3.89 -6.51 -12.79
CA MET A 26 -4.44 -7.84 -12.49
C MET A 26 -5.17 -8.40 -13.72
N ASP A 27 -4.90 -9.66 -14.03
CA ASP A 27 -5.54 -10.35 -15.16
C ASP A 27 -7.01 -10.67 -14.87
N ALA A 28 -7.32 -11.00 -13.62
CA ALA A 28 -8.66 -11.27 -13.12
C ALA A 28 -8.81 -10.73 -11.67
N LEU A 29 -9.91 -11.07 -11.00
CA LEU A 29 -10.25 -10.63 -9.64
C LEU A 29 -10.50 -11.83 -8.71
N ARG A 30 -9.80 -12.95 -8.95
CA ARG A 30 -9.90 -14.17 -8.15
C ARG A 30 -9.17 -13.98 -6.82
N PRO A 31 -9.46 -14.81 -5.79
CA PRO A 31 -8.77 -14.73 -4.50
C PRO A 31 -7.24 -14.73 -4.63
N GLN A 32 -6.67 -15.57 -5.50
CA GLN A 32 -5.22 -15.59 -5.75
C GLN A 32 -4.69 -14.26 -6.29
N ASP A 33 -5.43 -13.60 -7.20
CA ASP A 33 -4.98 -12.34 -7.77
C ASP A 33 -4.88 -11.25 -6.69
N TRP A 34 -5.78 -11.28 -5.69
CA TRP A 34 -5.72 -10.37 -4.53
C TRP A 34 -4.59 -10.70 -3.57
N ASP A 35 -4.35 -12.00 -3.31
CA ASP A 35 -3.22 -12.46 -2.51
C ASP A 35 -1.88 -12.02 -3.11
N ASP A 36 -1.72 -12.21 -4.43
CA ASP A 36 -0.56 -11.78 -5.19
C ASP A 36 -0.37 -10.25 -5.14
N LEU A 37 -1.46 -9.48 -5.20
CA LEU A 37 -1.43 -8.03 -5.06
C LEU A 37 -0.92 -7.61 -3.67
N VAL A 38 -1.44 -8.22 -2.59
CA VAL A 38 -0.97 -7.95 -1.22
C VAL A 38 0.51 -8.28 -1.08
N SER A 39 0.92 -9.44 -1.59
CA SER A 39 2.31 -9.88 -1.61
C SER A 39 3.22 -8.87 -2.34
N ARG A 40 2.84 -8.44 -3.55
CA ARG A 40 3.59 -7.43 -4.33
C ARG A 40 3.72 -6.10 -3.60
N MET A 41 2.65 -5.63 -2.95
CA MET A 41 2.66 -4.37 -2.20
C MET A 41 3.66 -4.38 -1.04
N THR A 42 4.09 -5.54 -0.52
CA THR A 42 5.14 -5.59 0.51
C THR A 42 6.46 -4.99 0.01
N ASN A 43 6.82 -5.23 -1.27
CA ASN A 43 8.12 -4.88 -1.86
C ASN A 43 8.06 -3.76 -2.90
N ASP A 44 6.88 -3.37 -3.38
CA ASP A 44 6.69 -2.24 -4.29
C ASP A 44 6.01 -1.05 -3.58
N PRO A 45 6.78 -0.04 -3.14
CA PRO A 45 6.23 1.14 -2.48
C PRO A 45 5.29 1.95 -3.38
N LYS A 46 5.54 2.00 -4.70
CA LYS A 46 4.71 2.78 -5.62
C LYS A 46 3.34 2.13 -5.81
N LEU A 47 3.32 0.80 -5.90
CA LEU A 47 2.07 0.05 -5.95
C LEU A 47 1.26 0.22 -4.66
N PHE A 48 1.92 0.15 -3.50
CA PHE A 48 1.25 0.42 -2.23
C PHE A 48 0.73 1.86 -2.14
N GLU A 49 1.49 2.87 -2.57
CA GLU A 49 1.04 4.26 -2.59
C GLU A 49 -0.18 4.48 -3.47
N LEU A 50 -0.22 3.82 -4.64
CA LEU A 50 -1.38 3.85 -5.52
C LEU A 50 -2.60 3.20 -4.86
N PHE A 51 -2.43 2.02 -4.24
CA PHE A 51 -3.48 1.37 -3.46
C PHE A 51 -3.97 2.28 -2.33
N TYR A 52 -3.06 2.85 -1.54
CA TYR A 52 -3.36 3.70 -0.41
C TYR A 52 -4.10 4.98 -0.83
N LYS A 53 -3.78 5.54 -2.01
CA LYS A 53 -4.52 6.66 -2.61
C LYS A 53 -5.97 6.25 -2.88
N TYR A 54 -6.19 5.08 -3.47
CA TYR A 54 -7.54 4.58 -3.77
C TYR A 54 -8.30 4.10 -2.53
N TYR A 55 -7.62 3.59 -1.51
CA TYR A 55 -8.20 3.27 -0.20
C TYR A 55 -8.89 4.49 0.42
N TYR A 56 -8.29 5.68 0.29
CA TYR A 56 -8.89 6.96 0.68
C TYR A 56 -9.68 7.66 -0.43
N LYS A 57 -10.13 6.92 -1.47
CA LYS A 57 -10.95 7.46 -2.56
C LYS A 57 -10.33 8.67 -3.28
N ALA A 58 -9.00 8.70 -3.37
CA ALA A 58 -8.19 9.81 -3.88
C ALA A 58 -8.45 11.16 -3.19
N SER A 59 -8.81 11.12 -1.90
CA SER A 59 -8.99 12.32 -1.08
C SER A 59 -7.69 13.11 -0.92
N PRO A 60 -7.70 14.44 -1.08
CA PRO A 60 -6.53 15.28 -0.83
C PRO A 60 -6.17 15.39 0.66
N VAL A 61 -7.08 15.03 1.56
CA VAL A 61 -6.88 15.03 3.02
C VAL A 61 -6.57 13.63 3.57
N ARG A 62 -6.01 12.75 2.73
CA ARG A 62 -5.50 11.43 3.15
C ARG A 62 -4.37 11.61 4.17
N PRO A 63 -4.35 10.87 5.29
CA PRO A 63 -3.24 10.93 6.25
C PRO A 63 -1.93 10.39 5.66
N SER A 64 -0.80 10.72 6.26
CA SER A 64 0.48 10.06 5.94
C SER A 64 0.46 8.60 6.40
N CYS A 65 1.17 7.73 5.69
CA CYS A 65 1.29 6.32 6.02
C CYS A 65 2.77 5.94 6.05
N ASP A 66 3.26 5.65 7.23
CA ASP A 66 4.59 5.13 7.45
C ASP A 66 4.61 3.59 7.32
N MET A 67 5.74 2.98 7.68
CA MET A 67 5.91 1.54 7.57
C MET A 67 4.98 0.75 8.50
N GLU A 68 4.67 1.29 9.69
CA GLU A 68 3.74 0.66 10.62
C GLU A 68 2.31 0.69 10.06
N CYS A 69 1.88 1.82 9.52
CA CYS A 69 0.62 1.96 8.80
C CYS A 69 0.53 0.99 7.61
N LYS A 70 1.59 0.90 6.79
CA LYS A 70 1.66 -0.05 5.66
C LYS A 70 1.50 -1.49 6.13
N LYS A 71 2.28 -1.90 7.14
CA LYS A 71 2.22 -3.24 7.73
C LYS A 71 0.81 -3.55 8.24
N LYS A 72 0.21 -2.62 9.00
CA LYS A 72 -1.14 -2.77 9.53
C LYS A 72 -2.16 -3.02 8.42
N ILE A 73 -2.15 -2.20 7.36
CA ILE A 73 -3.08 -2.32 6.23
C ILE A 73 -2.89 -3.64 5.50
N LEU A 74 -1.65 -4.03 5.18
CA LEU A 74 -1.40 -5.29 4.46
C LEU A 74 -1.78 -6.52 5.30
N CYS A 75 -1.55 -6.48 6.62
CA CYS A 75 -2.07 -7.50 7.53
C CYS A 75 -3.60 -7.59 7.49
N ASP A 76 -4.28 -6.45 7.56
CA ASP A 76 -5.75 -6.40 7.61
C ASP A 76 -6.35 -6.95 6.29
N LEU A 77 -5.70 -6.72 5.15
CA LEU A 77 -6.10 -7.29 3.86
C LEU A 77 -5.93 -8.81 3.79
N HIS A 78 -4.89 -9.36 4.40
CA HIS A 78 -4.62 -10.81 4.40
C HIS A 78 -5.39 -11.57 5.49
N SER A 79 -5.86 -10.86 6.54
CA SER A 79 -6.52 -11.46 7.70
C SER A 79 -8.01 -11.71 7.47
N GLY A 80 -8.35 -12.79 6.76
CA GLY A 80 -9.74 -13.19 6.51
C GLY A 80 -10.47 -13.85 7.70
N ARG A 81 -9.74 -14.20 8.78
CA ARG A 81 -10.30 -14.86 9.98
C ARG A 81 -10.10 -14.00 11.22
N SER A 82 -11.20 -13.70 11.91
CA SER A 82 -11.19 -12.99 13.20
C SER A 82 -10.31 -13.71 14.23
N HIS A 83 -9.61 -12.94 15.06
CA HIS A 83 -8.73 -13.43 16.13
C HIS A 83 -7.55 -14.32 15.67
N ASP A 84 -7.24 -14.35 14.37
CA ASP A 84 -6.15 -15.16 13.81
C ASP A 84 -5.08 -14.33 13.09
N ARG A 85 -5.10 -13.01 13.30
CA ARG A 85 -4.18 -12.05 12.69
C ARG A 85 -2.71 -12.46 12.84
N LYS A 86 -2.34 -13.02 14.00
CA LYS A 86 -0.96 -13.43 14.28
C LYS A 86 -0.45 -14.45 13.26
N ASN A 87 -1.21 -15.52 13.03
CA ASN A 87 -0.80 -16.58 12.12
C ASN A 87 -0.95 -16.13 10.66
N LEU A 88 -2.01 -15.38 10.35
CA LEU A 88 -2.26 -14.91 8.99
C LEU A 88 -1.28 -13.82 8.56
N CYS A 89 -0.79 -12.96 9.45
CA CYS A 89 0.09 -11.85 9.05
C CYS A 89 1.59 -12.15 9.15
N GLU A 90 2.01 -13.23 9.82
CA GLU A 90 3.45 -13.52 10.05
C GLU A 90 4.31 -13.44 8.77
N GLY A 91 3.80 -13.99 7.66
CA GLY A 91 4.49 -13.93 6.37
C GLY A 91 4.58 -12.53 5.75
N ILE A 92 3.62 -11.65 6.02
CA ILE A 92 3.61 -10.26 5.54
C ILE A 92 4.53 -9.40 6.41
N GLU A 93 4.46 -9.54 7.74
CA GLU A 93 5.31 -8.78 8.66
C GLU A 93 6.80 -9.08 8.42
N SER A 94 7.15 -10.37 8.33
CA SER A 94 8.53 -10.80 8.06
C SER A 94 9.10 -10.23 6.76
N ARG A 95 8.31 -10.21 5.68
CA ARG A 95 8.73 -9.61 4.40
C ARG A 95 9.00 -8.11 4.55
N ILE A 96 8.07 -7.38 5.16
CA ILE A 96 8.22 -5.92 5.35
C ILE A 96 9.45 -5.60 6.21
N ASP A 97 9.64 -6.34 7.31
CA ASP A 97 10.76 -6.14 8.22
C ASP A 97 12.11 -6.49 7.57
N SER A 98 12.14 -7.51 6.71
CA SER A 98 13.35 -7.85 5.94
C SER A 98 13.76 -6.76 4.94
N THR A 99 12.79 -6.14 4.27
CA THR A 99 13.03 -5.05 3.31
C THR A 99 13.53 -3.79 4.02
N ALA A 100 12.92 -3.44 5.16
CA ALA A 100 13.41 -2.35 6.00
C ALA A 100 14.85 -2.62 6.48
N ASN A 101 15.16 -3.87 6.85
CA ASN A 101 16.49 -4.25 7.30
C ASN A 101 17.58 -4.13 6.23
N THR A 102 17.24 -4.43 4.99
CA THR A 102 18.16 -4.32 3.86
C THR A 102 18.41 -2.85 3.52
N SER A 103 17.35 -2.04 3.53
CA SER A 103 17.43 -0.61 3.19
C SER A 103 18.30 0.19 4.17
N TRP A 104 18.23 -0.04 5.49
CA TRP A 104 19.13 0.65 6.41
C TRP A 104 20.59 0.23 6.20
N LYS A 105 20.87 -1.07 6.02
CA LYS A 105 22.23 -1.54 5.78
C LYS A 105 22.84 -0.84 4.57
N GLU A 106 22.13 -0.80 3.45
CA GLU A 106 22.57 -0.09 2.24
C GLU A 106 22.81 1.40 2.50
N TRP A 107 21.92 2.07 3.23
CA TRP A 107 22.11 3.47 3.61
C TRP A 107 23.37 3.67 4.48
N PHE A 108 23.59 2.83 5.49
CA PHE A 108 24.77 2.91 6.35
C PHE A 108 26.06 2.63 5.55
N TYR A 109 26.08 1.59 4.71
CA TYR A 109 27.24 1.27 3.87
C TYR A 109 27.57 2.39 2.89
N ASN A 110 26.55 2.93 2.20
CA ASN A 110 26.74 4.03 1.27
C ASN A 110 27.24 5.29 2.00
N THR A 111 26.70 5.61 3.18
CA THR A 111 27.13 6.77 3.98
C THR A 111 28.58 6.64 4.47
N ILE A 112 28.99 5.46 4.93
CA ILE A 112 30.39 5.20 5.35
C ILE A 112 31.33 5.26 4.14
N SER A 113 30.93 4.70 2.99
CA SER A 113 31.76 4.70 1.78
C SER A 113 31.95 6.11 1.19
N VAL A 114 30.95 7.00 1.30
CA VAL A 114 31.05 8.41 0.88
C VAL A 114 31.92 9.23 1.83
N SER A 115 32.07 8.80 3.09
CA SER A 115 32.92 9.48 4.09
C SER A 115 34.40 9.10 4.01
N LEU A 116 34.77 8.12 3.17
CA LEU A 116 36.13 7.61 2.99
C LEU A 116 36.78 8.09 1.67
N VAL A 117 36.21 9.11 1.02
CA VAL A 117 36.77 9.82 -0.15
C VAL A 117 36.98 11.28 0.19
#